data_AF-A0A6G9YTH1-F1
#
_entry.id   AF-A0A6G9YTH1-F1
#
_cell.length_a   1.000
_cell.length_b   1.000
_cell.length_c   1.000
_cell.angle_alpha   90.00
_cell.angle_beta   90.00
_cell.angle_gamma   90.00
#
_symmetry.space_group_name_H-M   'P 1'
#
loop_
_entity.id
_entity.type
_entity.pdbx_description
1 polymer ?
#
loop_
_entity_poly.entity_id
_entity_poly.type
_entity_poly.pdbx_seq_one_letter_code
_entity_poly.pdbx_strand_id
1 'polypeptide(L)'
;MKISNPTDTEMWVKWVLQAYPGVVYKLPDFSFGDDRFGRATVDANRKITMPALVAGEHLRVDTDENADQVVSDIDTQAWQRMRGVRFLYPIPPETPETLLPVSVKNAPAGVGVQVRCPRNWTRPWGLD
;
A
#
# COMPACT_ATOMS: atom_id res chain seq x y z
N MET A 1 3.72 -9.11 5.93
CA MET A 1 3.23 -10.02 4.87
C MET A 1 4.35 -10.25 3.87
N LYS A 2 4.44 -11.44 3.27
CA LYS A 2 5.44 -11.72 2.22
C LYS A 2 4.80 -11.48 0.85
N ILE A 3 5.49 -10.79 -0.04
CA ILE A 3 5.06 -10.54 -1.43
C ILE A 3 6.23 -10.77 -2.37
N SER A 4 5.96 -11.00 -3.65
CA SER A 4 6.96 -10.96 -4.71
C SER A 4 6.34 -10.26 -5.93
N ASN A 5 7.20 -9.60 -6.72
CA ASN A 5 6.83 -9.13 -8.04
C ASN A 5 7.57 -9.97 -9.08
N PRO A 6 6.98 -11.06 -9.61
CA PRO A 6 7.64 -11.87 -10.62
C PRO A 6 7.57 -11.25 -12.02
N THR A 7 6.94 -10.09 -12.20
CA THR A 7 6.67 -9.53 -13.54
C THR A 7 7.78 -8.60 -14.01
N ASP A 8 7.68 -8.23 -15.29
CA ASP A 8 8.56 -7.29 -15.99
C ASP A 8 8.12 -5.83 -15.86
N THR A 9 7.10 -5.55 -15.05
CA THR A 9 6.59 -4.21 -14.81
C THR A 9 6.56 -3.87 -13.32
N GLU A 10 6.51 -2.57 -13.03
CA GLU A 10 6.31 -2.08 -11.67
C GLU A 10 4.97 -2.57 -11.11
N MET A 11 5.00 -3.08 -9.87
CA MET A 11 3.79 -3.54 -9.20
C MET A 11 3.33 -2.52 -8.16
N TRP A 12 2.24 -1.85 -8.47
CA TRP A 12 1.51 -0.98 -7.56
C TRP A 12 0.54 -1.81 -6.72
N VAL A 13 0.90 -2.06 -5.47
CA VAL A 13 0.12 -2.90 -4.56
C VAL A 13 -1.16 -2.20 -4.12
N LYS A 14 -2.18 -2.99 -3.79
CA LYS A 14 -3.43 -2.47 -3.22
C LYS A 14 -3.64 -3.03 -1.84
N TRP A 15 -3.99 -2.18 -0.88
CA TRP A 15 -4.33 -2.60 0.48
C TRP A 15 -5.84 -2.54 0.69
N VAL A 16 -6.37 -3.53 1.39
CA VAL A 16 -7.74 -3.50 1.90
C VAL A 16 -7.67 -3.53 3.42
N LEU A 17 -8.11 -2.44 4.03
CA LEU A 17 -8.09 -2.21 5.47
C LEU A 17 -9.48 -2.45 6.04
N GLN A 18 -9.58 -3.35 7.02
CA GLN A 18 -10.86 -3.71 7.61
C GLN A 18 -11.31 -2.69 8.64
N ALA A 19 -12.61 -2.36 8.65
CA ALA A 19 -13.18 -1.43 9.60
C ALA A 19 -13.06 -1.91 11.05
N TYR A 20 -12.56 -1.02 11.91
CA TYR A 20 -12.85 -1.03 13.33
C TYR A 20 -12.67 0.39 13.89
N PRO A 21 -13.60 0.92 14.70
CA PRO A 21 -13.49 2.29 15.20
C PRO A 21 -12.17 2.52 15.95
N GLY A 22 -11.41 3.53 15.54
CA GLY A 22 -10.14 3.92 16.16
C GLY A 22 -8.93 3.05 15.78
N VAL A 23 -9.09 2.05 14.91
CA VAL A 23 -7.97 1.25 14.40
C VAL A 23 -7.05 2.12 13.56
N VAL A 24 -5.74 1.92 13.71
CA VAL A 24 -4.71 2.63 12.95
C VAL A 24 -3.79 1.62 12.29
N TYR A 25 -3.76 1.66 10.96
CA TYR A 25 -2.85 0.85 10.14
C TYR A 25 -1.57 1.62 9.82
N LYS A 26 -0.44 0.93 9.77
CA LYS A 26 0.82 1.47 9.25
C LYS A 26 1.31 0.57 8.11
N LEU A 27 1.39 1.14 6.92
CA LEU A 27 1.69 0.46 5.67
C LEU A 27 3.07 0.84 5.15
N PRO A 28 3.84 -0.09 4.55
CA PRO A 28 5.14 0.23 3.94
C PRO A 28 4.96 0.93 2.59
N ASP A 29 5.89 1.83 2.28
CA ASP A 29 5.99 2.56 1.00
C ASP A 29 7.49 2.86 0.76
N PHE A 30 8.29 1.80 0.68
CA PHE A 30 9.74 1.91 0.57
C PHE A 30 10.14 2.33 -0.84
N SER A 31 11.19 3.12 -0.96
CA SER A 31 11.73 3.50 -2.28
C SER A 31 12.27 2.32 -3.08
N PHE A 32 12.74 1.25 -2.44
CA PHE A 32 13.50 0.17 -3.10
C PHE A 32 14.67 0.66 -3.96
N GLY A 33 15.25 1.82 -3.62
CA GLY A 33 16.32 2.45 -4.40
C GLY A 33 15.83 3.32 -5.57
N ASP A 34 14.52 3.42 -5.77
CA ASP A 34 13.91 4.34 -6.72
C ASP A 34 14.16 5.80 -6.32
N ASP A 35 14.81 6.54 -7.22
CA ASP A 35 15.20 7.94 -7.01
C ASP A 35 14.38 8.93 -7.84
N ARG A 36 13.18 8.56 -8.32
CA ARG A 36 12.30 9.45 -9.10
C ARG A 36 11.96 10.78 -8.40
N PHE A 37 12.11 10.81 -7.08
CA PHE A 37 11.90 12.00 -6.24
C PHE A 37 13.19 12.55 -5.59
N GLY A 38 14.37 12.04 -5.95
CA GLY A 38 15.66 12.44 -5.32
C GLY A 38 15.75 12.07 -3.84
N ARG A 39 15.06 10.99 -3.44
CA ARG A 39 14.81 10.58 -2.05
C ARG A 39 15.01 9.10 -1.80
N ALA A 40 15.66 8.36 -2.72
CA ALA A 40 15.85 6.92 -2.61
C ALA A 40 16.36 6.47 -1.23
N THR A 41 17.42 7.11 -0.73
CA THR A 41 18.02 6.78 0.58
C THR A 41 17.13 7.21 1.75
N VAL A 42 16.49 8.38 1.65
CA VAL A 42 15.62 8.93 2.71
C VAL A 42 14.39 8.06 2.92
N ASP A 43 13.81 7.57 1.83
CA ASP A 43 12.57 6.83 1.83
C ASP A 43 12.77 5.29 1.82
N ALA A 44 14.01 4.82 2.00
CA ALA A 44 14.35 3.38 2.02
C ALA A 44 13.59 2.58 3.10
N ASN A 45 13.18 3.23 4.19
CA ASN A 45 12.42 2.62 5.29
C ASN A 45 11.05 3.29 5.51
N ARG A 46 10.56 4.04 4.52
CA ARG A 46 9.34 4.84 4.61
C ARG A 46 8.10 3.98 4.89
N LYS A 47 7.30 4.42 5.85
CA LYS A 47 6.04 3.78 6.25
C LYS A 47 5.00 4.87 6.48
N ILE A 48 3.81 4.69 5.94
CA ILE A 48 2.68 5.61 6.10
C ILE A 48 1.80 5.15 7.25
N THR A 49 1.51 6.05 8.17
CA THR A 49 0.46 5.86 9.17
C THR A 49 -0.86 6.32 8.58
N MET A 50 -1.80 5.39 8.41
CA MET A 50 -3.16 5.68 7.95
C MET A 50 -3.94 6.43 9.04
N PRO A 51 -4.96 7.22 8.69
CA PRO A 51 -5.82 7.85 9.69
C PRO A 51 -6.55 6.79 10.53
N ALA A 52 -6.93 7.15 11.75
CA ALA A 52 -7.76 6.29 12.58
C ALA A 52 -9.12 6.07 11.91
N LEU A 53 -9.56 4.82 11.73
CA LEU A 53 -10.81 4.55 11.02
C LEU A 53 -12.03 4.90 11.89
N VAL A 54 -13.10 5.35 11.24
CA VAL A 54 -14.40 5.54 11.90
C VAL A 54 -15.21 4.24 11.87
N ALA A 55 -16.34 4.21 12.58
CA ALA A 55 -17.19 3.02 12.63
C ALA A 55 -17.70 2.65 11.23
N GLY A 56 -17.54 1.38 10.85
CA GLY A 56 -17.96 0.85 9.55
C GLY A 56 -17.10 1.26 8.36
N GLU A 57 -16.02 2.02 8.55
CA GLU A 57 -15.16 2.49 7.46
C GLU A 57 -14.12 1.46 7.07
N HIS A 58 -14.28 0.86 5.89
CA HIS A 58 -13.21 0.11 5.23
C HIS A 58 -12.47 1.03 4.26
N LEU A 59 -11.16 0.84 4.14
CA LEU A 59 -10.36 1.60 3.17
C LEU A 59 -9.77 0.68 2.12
N ARG A 60 -9.93 1.08 0.85
CA ARG A 60 -9.08 0.61 -0.24
C ARG A 60 -7.95 1.62 -0.44
N VAL A 61 -6.73 1.15 -0.33
CA VAL A 61 -5.53 1.91 -0.71
C VAL A 61 -5.02 1.39 -2.05
N ASP A 62 -4.91 2.26 -3.05
CA ASP A 62 -4.23 1.98 -4.32
C ASP A 62 -2.93 2.76 -4.32
N THR A 63 -1.77 2.10 -4.38
CA THR A 63 -0.51 2.86 -4.31
C THR A 63 -0.15 3.51 -5.65
N ASP A 64 -0.82 3.13 -6.74
CA ASP A 64 -0.63 3.73 -8.07
C ASP A 64 -0.81 5.26 -8.01
N GLU A 65 0.18 5.98 -8.54
CA GLU A 65 0.21 7.44 -8.56
C GLU A 65 -0.91 8.06 -9.40
N ASN A 66 -1.46 7.31 -10.35
CA ASN A 66 -2.53 7.76 -11.25
C ASN A 66 -3.93 7.39 -10.74
N ALA A 67 -4.03 6.69 -9.60
CA ALA A 67 -5.30 6.26 -9.03
C ALA A 67 -5.74 7.16 -7.86
N ASP A 68 -7.04 7.09 -7.54
CA ASP A 68 -7.54 7.57 -6.25
C ASP A 68 -6.97 6.68 -5.14
N GLN A 69 -5.92 7.18 -4.49
CA GLN A 69 -5.09 6.36 -3.62
C GLN A 69 -5.79 5.86 -2.37
N VAL A 70 -6.70 6.61 -1.76
CA VAL A 70 -7.36 6.20 -0.51
C VAL A 70 -8.84 6.47 -0.60
N VAL A 71 -9.61 5.40 -0.75
CA VAL A 71 -11.05 5.42 -0.94
C VAL A 71 -11.72 4.66 0.19
N SER A 72 -12.71 5.31 0.81
CA SER A 72 -13.60 4.69 1.77
C SER A 72 -14.79 4.04 1.07
N ASP A 73 -15.28 2.94 1.62
CA ASP A 73 -16.51 2.29 1.18
C ASP A 73 -17.79 3.01 1.64
N ILE A 74 -17.68 3.96 2.57
CA ILE A 74 -18.78 4.78 3.10
C ILE A 74 -18.59 6.28 2.77
N ASP A 75 -17.82 6.59 1.73
CA ASP A 75 -17.61 7.94 1.18
C ASP A 75 -17.08 8.99 2.17
N THR A 76 -16.35 8.56 3.20
CA THR A 76 -15.61 9.50 4.04
C THR A 76 -14.40 10.07 3.29
N GLN A 77 -14.01 11.29 3.66
CA GLN A 77 -12.83 11.95 3.11
C GLN A 77 -11.55 11.49 3.83
N ALA A 78 -11.29 10.18 3.86
CA ALA A 78 -10.14 9.57 4.55
C ALA A 78 -8.79 10.16 4.08
N TRP A 79 -8.66 10.45 2.80
CA TRP A 79 -7.48 11.08 2.22
C TRP A 79 -7.19 12.48 2.78
N GLN A 80 -8.21 13.27 3.16
CA GLN A 80 -7.98 14.58 3.80
C GLN A 80 -7.35 14.44 5.18
N ARG A 81 -7.70 13.38 5.90
CA ARG A 81 -7.14 13.07 7.22
C ARG A 81 -5.66 12.67 7.16
N MET A 82 -5.16 12.35 5.97
CA MET A 82 -3.74 12.09 5.72
C MET A 82 -2.89 13.35 5.54
N ARG A 83 -3.48 14.55 5.48
CA ARG A 83 -2.77 15.84 5.42
C ARG A 83 -1.75 15.92 4.27
N GLY A 84 -2.11 15.41 3.11
CA GLY A 84 -1.27 15.43 1.91
C GLY A 84 -0.20 14.34 1.83
N VAL A 85 -0.10 13.44 2.81
CA VAL A 85 0.78 12.26 2.72
C VAL A 85 0.20 11.28 1.70
N ARG A 86 1.02 10.90 0.71
CA ARG A 86 0.68 9.96 -0.38
C ARG A 86 1.62 8.75 -0.41
N PHE A 87 1.19 7.68 -1.08
CA PHE A 87 2.05 6.57 -1.49
C PHE A 87 2.81 6.98 -2.76
N LEU A 88 4.06 6.57 -2.87
CA LEU A 88 4.96 7.10 -3.89
C LEU A 88 5.65 6.01 -4.70
N TYR A 89 5.86 4.83 -4.12
CA TYR A 89 6.81 3.88 -4.67
C TYR A 89 6.15 2.55 -5.02
N PRO A 90 6.36 2.03 -6.24
CA PRO A 90 5.97 0.68 -6.60
C PRO A 90 6.94 -0.36 -6.05
N ILE A 91 6.55 -1.62 -6.12
CA ILE A 91 7.48 -2.74 -5.97
C ILE A 91 8.20 -2.93 -7.32
N PRO A 92 9.55 -2.92 -7.37
CA PRO A 92 10.28 -3.08 -8.63
C PRO A 92 9.95 -4.39 -9.37
N PRO A 93 10.14 -4.44 -10.70
CA PRO A 93 10.10 -5.69 -11.47
C PRO A 93 11.02 -6.76 -10.86
N GLU A 94 10.67 -8.02 -11.05
CA GLU A 94 11.47 -9.19 -10.63
C GLU A 94 11.85 -9.21 -9.13
N THR A 95 11.12 -8.49 -8.28
CA THR A 95 11.37 -8.46 -6.84
C THR A 95 11.11 -9.85 -6.24
N PRO A 96 12.12 -10.50 -5.62
CA PRO A 96 11.96 -11.79 -4.97
C PRO A 96 11.04 -11.68 -3.75
N GLU A 97 10.75 -12.82 -3.11
CA GLU A 97 9.94 -12.82 -1.89
C GLU A 97 10.52 -11.86 -0.84
N THR A 98 9.76 -10.81 -0.56
CA THR A 98 10.14 -9.69 0.28
C THR A 98 9.11 -9.52 1.39
N LEU A 99 9.59 -9.30 2.61
CA LEU A 99 8.74 -9.02 3.75
C LEU A 99 8.31 -7.55 3.73
N LEU A 100 7.01 -7.31 3.54
CA LEU A 100 6.39 -6.01 3.77
C LEU A 100 5.86 -5.93 5.21
N PRO A 101 6.48 -5.14 6.11
CA PRO A 101 6.04 -5.03 7.49
C PRO A 101 4.79 -4.15 7.57
N VAL A 102 3.71 -4.72 8.10
CA VAL A 102 2.47 -4.00 8.42
C VAL A 102 2.27 -4.06 9.92
N SER A 103 1.88 -2.95 10.54
CA SER A 103 1.50 -2.92 11.95
C SER A 103 0.11 -2.31 12.11
N VAL A 104 -0.66 -2.86 13.06
CA VAL A 104 -2.02 -2.41 13.37
C VAL A 104 -2.09 -2.06 14.86
N LYS A 105 -2.72 -0.93 15.20
CA LYS A 105 -2.99 -0.52 16.59
C LYS A 105 -4.49 -0.39 16.81
N ASN A 106 -4.94 -0.61 18.05
CA ASN A 106 -6.35 -0.53 18.47
C ASN A 106 -7.29 -1.47 17.69
N ALA A 107 -6.77 -2.58 17.17
CA ALA A 107 -7.56 -3.62 16.53
C ALA A 107 -7.88 -4.73 17.55
N PRO A 108 -9.15 -5.15 17.68
CA PRO A 108 -9.46 -6.41 18.34
C PRO A 108 -8.98 -7.60 17.49
N ALA A 109 -8.98 -8.79 18.08
CA ALA A 109 -8.74 -10.02 17.34
C ALA A 109 -9.76 -10.16 16.18
N GLY A 110 -9.27 -10.61 15.01
CA GLY A 110 -10.09 -10.82 13.82
C GLY A 110 -10.14 -9.64 12.84
N VAL A 111 -9.65 -8.45 13.21
CA VAL A 111 -9.49 -7.34 12.26
C VAL A 111 -8.23 -7.55 11.43
N GLY A 112 -8.44 -7.67 10.12
CA GLY A 112 -7.41 -8.01 9.15
C GLY A 112 -6.94 -6.85 8.28
N VAL A 113 -5.91 -7.17 7.49
CA VAL A 113 -5.41 -6.37 6.38
C VAL A 113 -5.07 -7.33 5.24
N GLN A 114 -5.47 -6.99 4.02
CA GLN A 114 -5.12 -7.74 2.83
C GLN A 114 -4.21 -6.88 1.94
N VAL A 115 -3.20 -7.52 1.36
CA VAL A 115 -2.46 -6.96 0.22
C VAL A 115 -2.90 -7.69 -1.04
N ARG A 116 -3.19 -6.94 -2.09
CA ARG A 116 -3.41 -7.44 -3.44
C ARG A 116 -2.22 -7.01 -4.29
N CYS A 117 -1.69 -7.95 -5.05
CA CYS A 117 -0.48 -7.79 -5.85
C CYS A 117 -0.86 -7.95 -7.33
N PRO A 118 -1.28 -6.89 -8.03
CA PRO A 118 -1.56 -6.94 -9.46
C PRO A 118 -0.30 -7.37 -10.22
N ARG A 119 -0.40 -8.44 -11.01
CA ARG A 119 0.72 -8.98 -11.78
C ARG A 119 0.54 -8.64 -13.25
N ASN A 120 0.82 -7.40 -13.58
CA ASN A 120 0.77 -6.93 -14.96
C ASN A 120 2.05 -7.35 -15.67
N TRP A 121 1.91 -7.81 -16.91
CA TRP A 121 3.01 -8.16 -17.79
C TRP A 121 2.93 -7.29 -19.04
N THR A 122 4.08 -6.91 -19.61
CA THR A 122 4.05 -6.18 -20.89
C THR A 122 3.50 -7.03 -22.04
N ARG A 123 3.53 -8.36 -21.89
CA ARG A 123 3.05 -9.34 -22.87
C ARG A 123 2.03 -10.30 -22.25
N PRO A 124 1.05 -10.79 -23.03
CA PRO A 124 0.00 -11.68 -22.55
C PRO A 124 0.47 -13.08 -22.09
N TRP A 125 1.69 -13.50 -22.44
CA TRP A 125 2.24 -14.83 -22.11
C TRP A 125 3.53 -14.80 -21.26
N GLY A 126 3.92 -13.65 -20.71
CA GLY A 126 5.15 -13.53 -19.89
C GLY A 126 6.45 -13.43 -20.70
N LEU A 127 7.59 -13.47 -20.01
CA LEU A 127 8.93 -13.60 -20.61
C LEU A 127 9.34 -15.09 -20.56
N ASP A 128 9.89 -15.59 -21.67
CA ASP A 128 10.38 -16.98 -21.81
C ASP A 128 11.60 -17.29 -20.93
#